data_AF-A0A8J8WDL1-F1
#
_entry.id   AF-A0A8J8WDL1-F1
#
_cell.length_a   1.000
_cell.length_b   1.000
_cell.length_c   1.000
_cell.angle_alpha   90.00
_cell.angle_beta   90.00
_cell.angle_gamma   90.00
#
_symmetry.space_group_name_H-M   'P 1'
#
loop_
_entity.id
_entity.type
_entity.pdbx_description
1 polymer ?
#
loop_
_entity_poly.entity_id
_entity_poly.type
_entity_poly.pdbx_seq_one_letter_code
_entity_poly.pdbx_strand_id
1 'polypeptide(L)'
;MTRQTVHRQEKQEMPASHQLGSKALKDFIGHDSWSMFELLGIDSSFVKLPVAQWTTSDNYRHGKKVVANLPVVNDAAERALGLATDLNTNKAPKSEEQLQALYRVVKGVREKLHGLATSTEVVTKKSLASISYSWD
;
A
#
# COMPACT_ATOMS: atom_id res chain seq x y z
N MET A 1 -26.86 -8.02 40.86
CA MET A 1 -26.07 -8.50 39.71
C MET A 1 -25.79 -7.31 38.81
N THR A 2 -24.59 -6.75 38.87
CA THR A 2 -24.21 -5.51 38.16
C THR A 2 -23.84 -5.86 36.72
N ARG A 3 -24.57 -5.32 35.74
CA ARG A 3 -24.19 -5.39 34.32
C ARG A 3 -22.86 -4.67 34.14
N GLN A 4 -21.80 -5.40 33.80
CA GLN A 4 -20.59 -4.79 33.26
C GLN A 4 -20.92 -4.24 31.87
N THR A 5 -20.85 -2.92 31.75
CA THR A 5 -20.89 -2.21 30.47
C THR A 5 -19.59 -2.52 29.74
N VAL A 6 -19.66 -3.28 28.64
CA VAL A 6 -18.53 -3.48 27.74
C VAL A 6 -18.24 -2.13 27.09
N HIS A 7 -17.11 -1.50 27.45
CA HIS A 7 -16.62 -0.32 26.76
C HIS A 7 -16.29 -0.72 25.32
N ARG A 8 -17.21 -0.41 24.39
CA ARG A 8 -16.93 -0.40 22.95
C ARG A 8 -15.89 0.70 22.71
N GLN A 9 -14.64 0.31 22.56
CA GLN A 9 -13.57 1.25 22.24
C GLN A 9 -13.88 1.93 20.90
N GLU A 10 -13.71 3.25 20.84
CA GLU A 10 -13.85 4.01 19.60
C GLU A 10 -12.86 3.48 18.57
N LYS A 11 -13.37 3.22 17.37
CA LYS A 11 -12.56 2.73 16.25
C LYS A 11 -11.51 3.80 15.93
N GLN A 12 -10.24 3.42 15.92
CA GLN A 12 -9.17 4.32 15.51
C GLN A 12 -9.40 4.76 14.06
N GLU A 13 -9.67 6.05 13.84
CA GLU A 13 -9.82 6.58 12.50
C GLU A 13 -8.45 6.72 11.83
N MET A 14 -8.33 6.18 10.62
CA MET A 14 -7.13 6.35 9.82
C MET A 14 -6.96 7.82 9.43
N PRO A 15 -5.78 8.43 9.62
CA PRO A 15 -5.54 9.79 9.20
C PRO A 15 -5.70 9.94 7.68
N ALA A 16 -6.21 11.08 7.24
CA ALA A 16 -6.39 11.38 5.83
C ALA A 16 -5.05 11.28 5.08
N SER A 17 -5.09 10.82 3.83
CA SER A 17 -3.90 10.48 3.03
C SER A 17 -2.87 11.62 2.92
N HIS A 18 -3.33 12.87 2.82
CA HIS A 18 -2.48 14.06 2.76
C HIS A 18 -1.65 14.31 4.03
N GLN A 19 -2.01 13.68 5.15
CA GLN A 19 -1.34 13.84 6.45
C GLN A 19 -0.34 12.71 6.74
N LEU A 20 -0.29 11.67 5.91
CA LEU A 20 0.61 10.53 6.11
C LEU A 20 2.09 10.91 6.00
N GLY A 21 2.42 11.91 5.17
CA GLY A 21 3.81 12.32 4.93
C GLY A 21 4.54 12.92 6.16
N SER A 22 3.79 13.42 7.15
CA SER A 22 4.36 13.98 8.38
C SER A 22 4.34 13.03 9.58
N LYS A 23 3.81 11.81 9.41
CA LYS A 23 3.63 10.85 10.50
C LYS A 23 4.79 9.85 10.54
N ALA A 24 5.16 9.45 11.76
CA ALA A 24 6.10 8.38 12.01
C ALA A 24 5.36 7.09 12.39
N LEU A 25 6.03 5.94 12.27
CA LEU A 25 5.42 4.62 12.56
C LEU A 25 4.78 4.55 13.97
N LYS A 26 5.40 5.21 14.95
CA LYS A 26 4.89 5.32 16.32
C LYS A 26 3.47 5.92 16.39
N ASP A 27 3.11 6.78 15.45
CA ASP A 27 1.82 7.47 15.41
C ASP A 27 0.69 6.56 14.91
N PHE A 28 1.03 5.38 14.37
CA PHE A 28 0.09 4.39 13.86
C PHE A 28 -0.08 3.19 14.79
N ILE A 29 0.74 3.06 15.82
CA ILE A 29 0.61 1.98 16.79
C ILE A 29 -0.48 2.34 17.80
N GLY A 30 -1.54 1.55 17.82
CA GLY A 30 -2.69 1.68 18.71
C GLY A 30 -3.21 0.30 19.12
N HIS A 31 -4.33 0.24 19.83
CA HIS A 31 -4.84 -1.00 20.43
C HIS A 31 -4.86 -2.21 19.47
N ASP A 32 -5.27 -1.98 18.22
CA ASP A 32 -5.42 -3.05 17.21
C ASP A 32 -4.07 -3.55 16.65
N SER A 33 -2.98 -2.83 16.89
CA SER A 33 -1.64 -3.26 16.47
C SER A 33 -1.17 -4.52 17.17
N TRP A 34 -1.72 -4.85 18.34
CA TRP A 34 -1.34 -6.03 19.12
C TRP A 34 -1.72 -7.31 18.39
N SER A 35 -2.94 -7.36 17.83
CA SER A 35 -3.40 -8.47 16.99
C SER A 35 -2.54 -8.61 15.74
N MET A 36 -2.10 -7.50 15.14
CA MET A 36 -1.20 -7.53 14.00
C MET A 36 0.17 -8.12 14.38
N PHE A 37 0.73 -7.72 15.52
CA PHE A 37 2.01 -8.26 15.99
C PHE A 37 1.93 -9.76 16.24
N GLU A 38 0.86 -10.23 16.89
CA GLU A 38 0.62 -11.66 17.12
C GLU A 38 0.49 -12.43 15.81
N LEU A 39 -0.35 -11.94 14.88
CA LEU A 39 -0.57 -12.57 13.58
C LEU A 39 0.72 -12.68 12.74
N LEU A 40 1.59 -11.67 12.83
CA LEU A 40 2.85 -11.61 12.09
C LEU A 40 4.04 -12.21 12.86
N GLY A 41 3.83 -12.74 14.06
CA GLY A 41 4.91 -13.29 14.90
C GLY A 41 5.96 -12.26 15.34
N ILE A 42 5.56 -10.99 15.49
CA ILE A 42 6.44 -9.89 15.87
C ILE A 42 6.42 -9.75 17.41
N ASP A 43 7.58 -9.86 18.04
CA ASP A 43 7.72 -9.56 19.48
C ASP A 43 7.48 -8.06 19.74
N SER A 44 6.43 -7.74 20.48
CA SER A 44 5.98 -6.38 20.79
C SER A 44 6.65 -5.75 22.02
N SER A 45 7.62 -6.42 22.65
CA SER A 45 8.36 -5.90 23.81
C SER A 45 9.02 -4.54 23.56
N PHE A 46 9.42 -4.24 22.31
CA PHE A 46 10.00 -2.95 21.95
C PHE A 46 9.03 -1.77 22.17
N VAL A 47 7.70 -2.01 22.13
CA VAL A 47 6.69 -0.96 22.33
C VAL A 47 6.76 -0.38 23.74
N LYS A 48 7.29 -1.14 24.71
CA LYS A 48 7.52 -0.68 26.09
C LYS A 48 8.74 0.23 26.24
N LEU A 49 9.63 0.26 25.24
CA LEU A 49 10.80 1.12 25.24
C LEU A 49 10.43 2.54 24.77
N PRO A 50 11.17 3.57 25.19
CA PRO A 50 11.08 4.89 24.58
C PRO A 50 11.26 4.78 23.07
N VAL A 51 10.43 5.50 22.31
CA VAL A 51 10.45 5.51 20.83
C VAL A 51 11.86 5.73 20.26
N ALA A 52 12.65 6.60 20.90
CA ALA A 52 14.03 6.89 20.49
C ALA A 52 14.95 5.66 20.52
N GLN A 53 14.61 4.63 21.28
CA GLN A 53 15.35 3.37 21.44
C GLN A 53 14.79 2.22 20.60
N TRP A 54 13.71 2.44 19.84
CA TRP A 54 13.15 1.37 19.02
C TRP A 54 14.13 0.89 17.96
N THR A 55 14.86 1.81 17.33
CA THR A 55 15.85 1.48 16.30
C THR A 55 16.99 0.61 16.79
N THR A 56 17.27 0.60 18.10
CA THR A 56 18.29 -0.26 18.72
C THR A 56 17.74 -1.60 19.18
N SER A 57 16.41 -1.78 19.20
CA SER A 57 15.79 -3.05 19.54
C SER A 57 15.83 -4.02 18.35
N ASP A 58 16.35 -5.22 18.59
CA ASP A 58 16.36 -6.29 17.60
C ASP A 58 14.94 -6.72 17.21
N ASN A 59 14.01 -6.73 18.17
CA ASN A 59 12.61 -7.06 17.97
C ASN A 59 11.92 -6.05 17.04
N TYR A 60 12.19 -4.76 17.24
CA TYR A 60 11.70 -3.72 16.33
C TYR A 60 12.29 -3.87 14.92
N ARG A 61 13.60 -4.11 14.82
CA ARG A 61 14.26 -4.27 13.51
C ARG A 61 13.74 -5.49 12.77
N HIS A 62 13.48 -6.59 13.48
CA HIS A 62 12.85 -7.78 12.93
C HIS A 62 11.42 -7.48 12.47
N GLY A 63 10.57 -6.91 13.32
CA GLY A 63 9.19 -6.56 12.98
C GLY A 63 9.09 -5.60 11.79
N LYS A 64 9.96 -4.58 11.75
CA LYS A 64 10.08 -3.67 10.62
C LYS A 64 10.41 -4.41 9.32
N LYS A 65 11.29 -5.41 9.37
CA LYS A 65 11.61 -6.25 8.21
C LYS A 65 10.42 -7.11 7.78
N VAL A 66 9.70 -7.72 8.73
CA VAL A 66 8.51 -8.52 8.43
C VAL A 66 7.45 -7.67 7.72
N VAL A 67 7.09 -6.52 8.30
CA VAL A 67 6.07 -5.62 7.74
C VAL A 67 6.49 -5.08 6.37
N ALA A 68 7.76 -4.71 6.18
CA ALA A 68 8.26 -4.20 4.90
C ALA A 68 8.25 -5.25 3.77
N ASN A 69 8.25 -6.54 4.09
CA ASN A 69 8.21 -7.63 3.11
C ASN A 69 6.82 -8.28 3.02
N LEU A 70 5.80 -7.72 3.66
CA LEU A 70 4.46 -8.27 3.62
C LEU A 70 3.88 -8.08 2.20
N PRO A 71 3.51 -9.16 1.49
CA PRO A 71 2.97 -9.04 0.15
C PRO A 71 1.59 -8.37 0.20
N VAL A 72 1.50 -7.15 -0.33
CA VAL A 72 0.25 -6.37 -0.41
C VAL A 72 -0.61 -6.80 -1.61
N VAL A 73 -0.65 -8.12 -1.87
CA VAL A 73 -1.26 -8.70 -3.08
C VAL A 73 -2.75 -8.39 -3.19
N ASN A 74 -3.45 -8.30 -2.05
CA ASN A 74 -4.87 -7.99 -2.04
C ASN A 74 -5.15 -6.52 -2.40
N ASP A 75 -4.43 -5.57 -1.80
CA ASP A 75 -4.57 -4.14 -2.13
C ASP A 75 -4.17 -3.86 -3.59
N ALA A 76 -3.15 -4.55 -4.10
CA ALA A 76 -2.77 -4.47 -5.51
C ALA A 76 -3.89 -5.02 -6.43
N ALA A 77 -4.51 -6.14 -6.06
CA ALA A 77 -5.62 -6.72 -6.82
C ALA A 77 -6.89 -5.84 -6.76
N GLU A 78 -7.26 -5.34 -5.59
CA GLU A 78 -8.40 -4.43 -5.40
C GLU A 78 -8.20 -3.12 -6.17
N ARG A 79 -6.99 -2.55 -6.12
CA ARG A 79 -6.63 -1.36 -6.90
C ARG A 79 -6.66 -1.63 -8.40
N ALA A 80 -6.15 -2.76 -8.85
CA ALA A 80 -6.19 -3.14 -10.26
C ALA A 80 -7.63 -3.34 -10.75
N LEU A 81 -8.49 -3.96 -9.93
CA LEU A 81 -9.90 -4.15 -10.23
C LEU A 81 -10.66 -2.81 -10.24
N GLY A 82 -10.38 -1.92 -9.29
CA GLY A 82 -10.94 -0.57 -9.27
C GLY A 82 -10.56 0.23 -10.51
N LEU A 83 -9.28 0.22 -10.90
CA LEU A 83 -8.81 0.85 -12.13
C LEU A 83 -9.45 0.24 -13.38
N ALA A 84 -9.52 -1.08 -13.47
CA ALA A 84 -10.17 -1.76 -14.59
C ALA A 84 -11.65 -1.39 -14.66
N THR A 85 -12.34 -1.33 -13.53
CA THR A 85 -13.75 -0.94 -13.45
C THR A 85 -13.94 0.51 -13.88
N ASP A 86 -13.17 1.45 -13.35
CA ASP A 86 -13.25 2.88 -13.71
C ASP A 86 -12.98 3.11 -15.20
N LEU A 87 -11.97 2.44 -15.75
CA LEU A 87 -11.62 2.56 -17.17
C LEU A 87 -12.67 1.91 -18.06
N ASN A 88 -13.18 0.72 -17.70
CA ASN A 88 -14.19 0.00 -18.48
C ASN A 88 -15.58 0.64 -18.40
N THR A 89 -15.91 1.38 -17.33
CA THR A 89 -17.23 1.98 -17.15
C THR A 89 -17.30 3.42 -17.67
N ASN A 90 -16.28 4.23 -17.43
CA ASN A 90 -16.32 5.66 -17.72
C ASN A 90 -15.50 6.09 -18.95
N LYS A 91 -14.52 5.27 -19.36
CA LYS A 91 -13.55 5.64 -20.42
C LYS A 91 -13.33 4.53 -21.44
N ALA A 92 -14.24 3.57 -21.52
CA ALA A 92 -14.12 2.46 -22.45
C ALA A 92 -14.08 2.99 -23.90
N PRO A 93 -13.21 2.42 -24.76
CA PRO A 93 -13.24 2.68 -26.19
C PRO A 93 -14.64 2.44 -26.74
N LYS A 94 -15.17 3.40 -27.49
CA LYS A 94 -16.49 3.31 -28.12
C LYS A 94 -16.42 2.81 -29.57
N SER A 95 -15.21 2.48 -30.02
CA SER A 95 -14.89 2.02 -31.38
C SER A 95 -13.67 1.10 -31.35
N GLU A 96 -13.56 0.25 -32.36
CA GLU A 96 -12.44 -0.69 -32.51
C GLU A 96 -11.12 0.08 -32.69
N GLU A 97 -11.12 1.20 -33.40
CA GLU A 97 -9.92 2.02 -33.62
C GLU A 97 -9.36 2.58 -32.30
N GLN A 98 -10.25 3.04 -31.41
CA GLN A 98 -9.86 3.51 -30.07
C GLN A 98 -9.31 2.37 -29.21
N LEU A 99 -9.88 1.16 -29.35
CA LEU A 99 -9.43 -0.02 -28.62
C LEU A 99 -8.04 -0.46 -29.10
N GLN A 100 -7.81 -0.47 -30.41
CA GLN A 100 -6.51 -0.78 -31.01
C GLN A 100 -5.43 0.25 -30.63
N ALA A 101 -5.78 1.54 -30.58
CA ALA A 101 -4.87 2.58 -30.11
C ALA A 101 -4.50 2.37 -28.63
N LEU A 102 -5.47 2.05 -27.78
CA LEU A 102 -5.23 1.73 -26.37
C LEU A 102 -4.31 0.52 -26.22
N TYR A 103 -4.54 -0.57 -26.96
CA TYR A 103 -3.69 -1.76 -26.92
C TYR A 103 -2.25 -1.47 -27.33
N ARG A 104 -2.03 -0.63 -28.35
CA ARG A 104 -0.67 -0.20 -28.75
C ARG A 104 0.04 0.54 -27.62
N VAL A 105 -0.64 1.47 -26.96
CA VAL A 105 -0.08 2.23 -25.82
C VAL A 105 0.25 1.29 -24.66
N VAL A 106 -0.68 0.43 -24.25
CA VAL A 106 -0.49 -0.52 -23.15
C VAL A 106 0.67 -1.48 -23.45
N LYS A 107 0.76 -2.00 -24.68
CA LYS A 107 1.85 -2.87 -25.11
C LYS A 107 3.21 -2.17 -25.01
N GLY A 108 3.33 -0.96 -25.55
CA GLY A 108 4.57 -0.18 -25.49
C GLY A 108 5.00 0.16 -24.06
N VAL A 109 4.03 0.49 -23.19
CA VAL A 109 4.31 0.72 -21.76
C VAL A 109 4.78 -0.57 -21.08
N ARG A 110 4.12 -1.71 -21.35
CA ARG A 110 4.51 -3.00 -20.78
C ARG A 110 5.92 -3.42 -21.20
N GLU A 111 6.27 -3.26 -22.47
CA GLU A 111 7.60 -3.56 -22.99
C GLU A 111 8.68 -2.67 -22.36
N LYS A 112 8.41 -1.37 -22.18
CA LYS A 112 9.31 -0.43 -21.48
C LYS A 112 9.47 -0.76 -20.00
N LEU A 113 8.40 -1.23 -19.34
CA LEU A 113 8.41 -1.60 -17.93
C LEU A 113 9.02 -2.98 -17.66
N HIS A 114 8.95 -3.92 -18.61
CA HIS A 114 9.60 -5.23 -18.52
C HIS A 114 11.12 -5.13 -18.37
N GLY A 115 11.74 -4.02 -18.77
CA GLY A 115 13.16 -3.72 -18.50
C GLY A 115 13.45 -3.13 -17.12
N LEU A 116 12.42 -2.79 -16.33
CA LEU A 116 12.58 -1.98 -15.10
C LEU A 116 12.16 -2.68 -13.80
N ALA A 117 11.29 -3.70 -13.79
CA ALA A 117 11.03 -4.47 -12.56
C ALA A 117 10.29 -5.79 -12.79
N THR A 118 10.83 -6.88 -12.24
CA THR A 118 10.17 -8.18 -12.01
C THR A 118 9.35 -8.21 -10.72
N SER A 119 9.06 -7.05 -10.12
CA SER A 119 8.24 -6.94 -8.91
C SER A 119 7.23 -5.83 -9.11
N THR A 120 6.01 -6.07 -8.66
CA THR A 120 4.80 -5.23 -8.74
C THR A 120 4.92 -3.82 -8.15
N GLU A 121 6.12 -3.39 -7.74
CA GLU A 121 6.35 -2.21 -6.90
C GLU A 121 6.74 -0.92 -7.60
N VAL A 122 7.10 -0.89 -8.89
CA VAL A 122 7.66 0.37 -9.45
C VAL A 122 6.95 0.82 -10.72
N VAL A 123 5.69 1.22 -10.56
CA VAL A 123 5.06 2.21 -11.44
C VAL A 123 4.48 3.33 -10.58
N THR A 124 5.36 4.16 -10.03
CA THR A 124 4.96 5.41 -9.39
C THR A 124 4.65 6.48 -10.44
N LYS A 125 3.86 7.50 -10.10
CA LYS A 125 3.65 8.67 -10.98
C LYS A 125 4.97 9.33 -11.42
N LYS A 126 6.03 9.25 -10.60
CA LYS A 126 7.39 9.70 -10.96
C LYS A 126 8.01 8.88 -12.09
N SER A 127 7.90 7.55 -12.05
CA SER A 127 8.42 6.67 -13.12
C SER A 127 7.63 6.81 -14.43
N LEU A 128 6.33 7.15 -14.35
CA LEU A 128 5.54 7.47 -15.55
C LEU A 128 5.85 8.84 -16.14
N ALA A 129 6.22 9.82 -15.30
CA ALA A 129 6.60 11.16 -15.74
C ALA A 129 7.96 11.22 -16.44
N SER A 130 8.87 10.26 -16.16
CA SER A 130 10.15 10.12 -16.85
C SER A 130 10.06 9.41 -18.21
N ILE A 131 8.91 8.86 -18.56
CA ILE A 131 8.70 8.24 -19.88
C ILE A 131 8.35 9.36 -20.86
N SER A 132 9.33 9.73 -21.68
CA SER A 132 9.08 10.56 -22.87
C SER A 132 8.11 9.83 -23.81
N TYR A 133 7.03 10.52 -24.16
CA TYR A 133 6.09 10.09 -25.20
C TYR A 133 6.48 10.82 -26.50
N SER A 134 7.54 10.37 -27.17
CA SER A 134 7.74 10.72 -28.58
C SER A 134 6.99 9.71 -29.45
N TRP A 135 6.13 10.24 -30.31
CA TRP A 135 5.38 9.47 -31.29
C TRP A 135 5.81 9.96 -32.67
N ASP A 136 6.94 9.44 -33.13
CA ASP A 136 7.32 9.50 -34.55
C ASP A 136 6.58 8.40 -35.32
#